data_AF-A0AAU6ZEG1-F1
#
_entry.id   AF-A0AAU6ZEG1-F1
#
_cell.length_a   1.000
_cell.length_b   1.000
_cell.length_c   1.000
_cell.angle_alpha   90.00
_cell.angle_beta   90.00
_cell.angle_gamma   90.00
#
_symmetry.space_group_name_H-M   'P 1'
#
loop_
_entity.id
_entity.type
_entity.pdbx_description
1 polymer ?
#
loop_
_entity_poly.entity_id
_entity_poly.type
_entity_poly.pdbx_seq_one_letter_code
_entity_poly.pdbx_strand_id
1 'polypeptide(L)' 'MDPSIPTVSVNLWRADVVVLYDWLMSVDLNSVPITHPAEKQALADLLTRIETETDIPGVTQTQIDVARAEVARDMGW' A
#
# COMPACT_ATOMS: atom_id res chain seq x y z
N MET A 1 -22.60 22.66 6.58
CA MET A 1 -21.35 22.46 5.82
C MET A 1 -20.72 21.22 6.41
N ASP A 2 -20.60 20.17 5.62
CA ASP A 2 -19.76 19.04 6.02
C ASP A 2 -18.33 19.59 6.03
N PRO A 3 -17.61 19.61 7.17
CA PRO A 3 -16.22 20.05 7.15
C PRO A 3 -15.45 19.00 6.36
N SER A 4 -15.22 19.27 5.07
CA SER A 4 -14.42 18.40 4.21
C SER A 4 -13.08 18.18 4.89
N ILE A 5 -12.85 16.96 5.39
CA ILE A 5 -11.58 16.61 6.02
C ILE A 5 -10.49 16.84 4.97
N PRO A 6 -9.43 17.62 5.28
CA PRO A 6 -8.40 17.92 4.31
C PRO A 6 -7.72 16.65 3.82
N THR A 7 -7.50 16.54 2.51
CA THR A 7 -6.68 15.47 1.94
C THR A 7 -5.20 15.77 2.14
N VAL A 8 -4.39 14.73 2.27
CA VAL A 8 -2.93 14.84 2.36
C VAL A 8 -2.27 14.15 1.18
N SER A 9 -1.19 14.73 0.66
CA SER A 9 -0.34 14.14 -0.36
C SER A 9 0.91 13.56 0.29
N VAL A 10 1.19 12.28 0.02
CA VAL A 10 2.38 11.57 0.50
C VAL A 10 3.15 11.08 -0.72
N ASN A 11 4.44 11.42 -0.79
CA ASN A 11 5.34 10.86 -1.79
C ASN A 11 5.96 9.59 -1.21
N LEU A 12 5.79 8.46 -1.90
CA LEU A 12 6.35 7.17 -1.53
C LEU A 12 7.39 6.74 -2.58
N TRP A 13 8.39 5.99 -2.15
CA TRP A 13 9.28 5.34 -3.10
C TRP A 13 8.52 4.27 -3.87
N ARG A 14 8.85 4.10 -5.15
CA ARG A 14 8.19 3.08 -5.98
C ARG A 14 8.29 1.69 -5.34
N ALA A 15 9.46 1.35 -4.79
CA ALA A 15 9.68 0.06 -4.15
C ALA A 15 8.71 -0.18 -2.98
N ASP A 16 8.49 0.83 -2.13
CA ASP A 16 7.53 0.77 -1.03
C ASP A 16 6.12 0.49 -1.55
N VAL A 17 5.68 1.22 -2.58
CA VAL A 17 4.33 1.06 -3.15
C VAL A 17 4.15 -0.33 -3.76
N VAL A 18 5.17 -0.87 -4.44
CA VAL A 18 5.14 -2.24 -4.98
C VAL A 18 4.97 -3.27 -3.86
N VAL A 19 5.76 -3.16 -2.79
CA VAL A 19 5.69 -4.08 -1.65
C VAL A 19 4.34 -3.99 -0.93
N LEU A 20 3.84 -2.76 -0.71
CA LEU A 20 2.53 -2.54 -0.09
C LEU A 20 1.39 -3.08 -0.95
N TYR A 21 1.43 -2.84 -2.26
CA TYR A 21 0.41 -3.34 -3.19
C TYR A 21 0.35 -4.86 -3.20
N ASP A 22 1.50 -5.52 -3.35
CA ASP A 22 1.59 -6.98 -3.33
C ASP A 22 1.09 -7.59 -2.02
N TRP A 23 1.42 -6.97 -0.88
CA TRP A 23 0.90 -7.39 0.42
C TRP A 23 -0.62 -7.19 0.52
N LEU A 24 -1.13 -6.01 0.14
CA LEU A 24 -2.57 -5.70 0.20
C LEU A 24 -3.41 -6.61 -0.69
N MET A 25 -2.88 -7.03 -1.84
CA MET A 25 -3.54 -7.95 -2.77
C MET A 25 -3.52 -9.41 -2.31
N SER A 26 -2.55 -9.80 -1.47
CA SER A 26 -2.38 -11.19 -1.03
C SER A 26 -2.95 -11.48 0.36
N VAL A 27 -3.07 -10.46 1.21
CA VAL A 27 -3.58 -10.61 2.58
C VAL A 27 -5.11 -10.65 2.61
N ASP A 28 -5.69 -11.55 3.41
CA ASP A 28 -7.10 -11.42 3.79
C ASP A 28 -7.22 -10.27 4.80
N LEU A 29 -7.76 -9.13 4.37
CA LEU A 29 -7.97 -7.98 5.25
C LEU A 29 -8.83 -8.30 6.48
N ASN A 30 -9.64 -9.37 6.46
CA ASN A 30 -10.38 -9.81 7.65
C ASN A 30 -9.52 -10.48 8.72
N SER A 31 -8.34 -10.97 8.34
CA SER A 31 -7.36 -11.55 9.23
C SER A 31 -6.38 -10.53 9.82
N VAL A 32 -6.32 -9.31 9.26
CA VAL A 32 -5.46 -8.24 9.76
C VAL A 32 -5.97 -7.79 11.13
N PRO A 33 -5.12 -7.82 12.19
CA PRO A 33 -5.50 -7.33 13.50
C PRO A 33 -5.83 -5.83 13.43
N ILE A 34 -7.05 -5.47 13.81
CA ILE A 34 -7.52 -4.09 13.86
C ILE A 34 -8.09 -3.76 15.24
N THR A 35 -7.92 -2.51 15.66
CA THR A 35 -8.56 -1.95 16.86
C THR A 35 -9.85 -1.22 16.52
N HIS A 36 -10.00 -0.75 15.27
CA HIS A 36 -11.17 -0.02 14.80
C HIS A 36 -11.50 -0.35 13.33
N PRO A 37 -12.78 -0.47 12.93
CA PRO A 37 -13.17 -0.77 11.53
C PRO A 37 -12.59 0.19 10.48
N ALA A 38 -12.35 1.44 10.87
CA ALA A 38 -11.76 2.45 9.98
C ALA A 38 -10.34 2.10 9.50
N GLU A 39 -9.57 1.30 10.25
CA GLU A 39 -8.23 0.88 9.84
C GLU A 39 -8.30 -0.03 8.60
N LYS A 40 -9.25 -0.96 8.59
CA LYS A 40 -9.53 -1.79 7.42
C LYS A 40 -10.00 -0.94 6.24
N GLN A 41 -10.90 0.02 6.48
CA GLN A 41 -11.35 0.92 5.42
C GLN A 41 -10.18 1.71 4.83
N ALA A 42 -9.28 2.24 5.66
CA ALA A 42 -8.11 2.98 5.19
C ALA A 42 -7.16 2.12 4.35
N LEU A 43 -6.98 0.83 4.69
CA LEU A 43 -6.19 -0.11 3.88
C LEU A 43 -6.85 -0.39 2.52
N ALA A 44 -8.17 -0.57 2.49
CA ALA A 44 -8.92 -0.77 1.26
C ALA A 44 -8.91 0.49 0.37
N ASP A 45 -9.04 1.66 0.97
CA ASP A 45 -8.95 2.95 0.28
C ASP A 45 -7.54 3.15 -0.29
N LEU A 46 -6.48 2.82 0.48
CA LEU A 46 -5.10 2.86 0.01
C LEU A 46 -4.90 1.93 -1.20
N LEU A 47 -5.39 0.69 -1.13
CA LEU A 47 -5.32 -0.26 -2.24
C LEU A 47 -5.97 0.32 -3.50
N THR A 48 -7.19 0.83 -3.37
CA THR A 48 -7.95 1.44 -4.48
C THR A 48 -7.17 2.59 -5.11
N ARG A 49 -6.53 3.44 -4.30
CA ARG A 49 -5.72 4.56 -4.81
C ARG A 49 -4.46 4.09 -5.51
N ILE A 50 -3.77 3.07 -5.01
CA ILE A 50 -2.62 2.49 -5.71
C ILE A 50 -3.06 1.94 -7.07
N GLU A 51 -4.20 1.24 -7.14
CA GLU A 51 -4.72 0.67 -8.39
C GLU A 51 -5.09 1.72 -9.43
N THR A 52 -5.62 2.86 -8.99
CA THR A 52 -6.21 3.86 -9.89
C THR A 52 -5.29 5.03 -10.20
N GLU A 53 -4.35 5.35 -9.31
CA GLU A 53 -3.49 6.53 -9.40
C GLU A 53 -2.04 6.18 -9.79
N THR A 54 -1.68 4.90 -9.94
CA THR A 54 -0.30 4.47 -10.24
C THR A 54 -0.22 3.45 -11.38
N ASP A 55 0.99 3.24 -11.89
CA ASP A 55 1.33 2.20 -12.88
C ASP A 55 1.80 0.89 -12.23
N ILE A 56 1.53 0.70 -10.93
CA ILE A 56 1.91 -0.50 -10.17
C ILE A 56 1.10 -1.75 -10.54
N PRO A 57 -0.21 -1.68 -10.88
CA PRO A 57 -0.93 -2.86 -11.35
C PRO A 57 -0.23 -3.54 -12.53
N GLY A 58 0.00 -4.85 -12.42
CA GLY A 58 0.68 -5.63 -13.46
C GLY A 58 2.19 -5.75 -13.32
N VAL A 59 2.79 -5.30 -12.20
CA VAL A 59 4.19 -5.62 -11.88
C VAL A 59 4.40 -7.14 -11.82
N THR A 60 5.55 -7.58 -12.33
CA THR A 60 5.95 -8.99 -12.37
C THR A 60 6.49 -9.44 -11.02
N GLN A 61 6.50 -10.77 -10.78
CA GLN A 61 7.11 -11.34 -9.57
C GLN A 61 8.57 -10.91 -9.40
N THR A 62 9.35 -10.86 -10.49
CA THR A 62 10.74 -10.37 -10.46
C THR A 62 10.83 -8.93 -9.95
N GLN A 63 9.91 -8.05 -10.36
CA GLN A 63 9.89 -6.67 -9.90
C GLN A 63 9.48 -6.56 -8.43
N ILE A 64 8.56 -7.42 -7.97
CA ILE A 64 8.18 -7.52 -6.55
C ILE A 64 9.38 -7.96 -5.71
N ASP A 65 10.12 -8.98 -6.15
CA ASP A 65 11.28 -9.49 -5.41
C ASP A 65 12.41 -8.45 -5.33
N VAL A 66 12.66 -7.71 -6.42
CA VAL A 66 13.60 -6.58 -6.42
C VAL A 66 13.13 -5.48 -5.48
N ALA A 67 11.85 -5.09 -5.53
CA ALA A 67 11.31 -4.07 -4.63
C ALA A 67 11.45 -4.46 -3.15
N ARG A 68 11.14 -5.72 -2.80
CA ARG A 68 11.34 -6.26 -1.45
C ARG A 68 12.81 -6.18 -1.02
N ALA A 69 13.74 -6.52 -1.91
CA ALA A 69 15.17 -6.46 -1.62
C ALA A 69 15.64 -5.02 -1.39
N GLU A 70 15.20 -4.06 -2.22
CA GLU A 70 15.53 -2.63 -2.06
C GLU A 70 14.98 -2.08 -0.74
N VAL A 71 13.70 -2.32 -0.44
CA VAL A 71 13.07 -1.90 0.82
C VAL A 71 13.81 -2.50 2.03
N ALA A 72 14.18 -3.78 1.99
CA ALA A 72 14.92 -4.43 3.07
C ALA A 72 16.32 -3.82 3.29
N ARG A 73 17.01 -3.40 2.21
CA ARG A 73 18.32 -2.72 2.31
C ARG A 73 18.20 -1.35 2.96
N ASP A 74 17.19 -0.59 2.61
CA ASP A 74 16.97 0.75 3.14
C ASP A 74 16.43 0.74 4.59
N MET A 75 15.81 -0.38 5.01
CA MET A 75 15.39 -0.58 6.40
C MET A 75 16.54 -0.89 7.38
N GLY A 76 17.78 -1.09 6.90
CA GLY A 76 18.96 -1.26 7.75
C GLY A 76 18.92 -2.49 8.66
N TRP A 77 18.19 -3.54 8.25
CA TRP A 77 18.16 -4.84 8.94
C TRP A 77 19.43 -5.67 8.68
#